data_AF-A0A2P7TGQ0-F1
#
_entry.id   AF-A0A2P7TGQ0-F1
#
_cell.length_a   1.000
_cell.length_b   1.000
_cell.length_c   1.000
_cell.angle_alpha   90.00
_cell.angle_beta   90.00
_cell.angle_gamma   90.00
#
_symmetry.space_group_name_H-M   'P 1'
#
loop_
_entity.id
_entity.type
_entity.pdbx_description
1 polymer ?
#
loop_
_entity_poly.entity_id
_entity_poly.type
_entity_poly.pdbx_seq_one_letter_code
_entity_poly.pdbx_strand_id
1 'polypeptide(L)'
;MQRKLFYTFFFSLAISTLLQAQGIASFTDKFGRFYVFDRGIIQTLEPRQVTNVQLGGDYLVYVDALSQVMYYRNGKKQILNYMPQIELYKPTRYFMVSVEGGVLKVIADDKKRDLALGANIAYAYGDSIVAFLDFDRFLKIYYHNSIYEATNEPVSEFKASDNSIAYITEGENFYLVFNGETTLLDNAPPNAYRLGNNFVVYLNRFNELYVYDAGNTQQLETLPPQSYKAGDNILAYVNNLNGFEVYWNGETTELLPVAPRQYEIFDNTLLYIDERGFLNVFYEGKNHVLETYTPPAFAMFNGIAAYTNLDGKLFAFYEGKKITVSDQIVENFSVQGRVIQYQILNGEARFYYNGQHF
;
A
#
# COMPACT_ATOMS: atom_id res chain seq x y z
N MET A 1 50.84 -33.54 -5.70
CA MET A 1 49.47 -33.80 -5.18
C MET A 1 48.75 -32.46 -5.08
N GLN A 2 48.18 -31.98 -6.19
CA GLN A 2 47.44 -30.71 -6.27
C GLN A 2 45.95 -31.01 -6.37
N ARG A 3 45.15 -30.44 -5.47
CA ARG A 3 43.70 -30.61 -5.41
C ARG A 3 43.08 -29.30 -5.92
N LYS A 4 42.47 -29.34 -7.11
CA LYS A 4 41.71 -28.21 -7.67
C LYS A 4 40.38 -28.10 -6.94
N LEU A 5 40.12 -26.94 -6.32
CA LEU A 5 38.81 -26.55 -5.81
C LEU A 5 37.96 -26.09 -7.00
N PHE A 6 36.79 -26.71 -7.20
CA PHE A 6 35.75 -26.19 -8.07
C PHE A 6 34.82 -25.32 -7.22
N TYR A 7 34.77 -24.01 -7.51
CA TYR A 7 33.74 -23.12 -7.01
C TYR A 7 32.56 -23.17 -7.97
N THR A 8 31.45 -23.76 -7.54
CA THR A 8 30.19 -23.73 -8.28
C THR A 8 29.51 -22.39 -8.00
N PHE A 9 29.44 -21.54 -9.03
CA PHE A 9 28.74 -20.26 -8.98
C PHE A 9 27.23 -20.54 -8.96
N PHE A 10 26.56 -20.27 -7.84
CA PHE A 10 25.10 -20.32 -7.76
C PHE A 10 24.55 -19.08 -8.48
N PHE A 11 24.06 -19.26 -9.71
CA PHE A 11 23.36 -18.23 -10.44
C PHE A 11 21.98 -18.06 -9.78
N SER A 12 21.79 -17.00 -8.99
CA SER A 12 20.47 -16.61 -8.52
C SER A 12 19.64 -16.16 -9.72
N LEU A 13 18.72 -17.03 -10.12
CA LEU A 13 17.71 -16.71 -11.12
C LEU A 13 16.79 -15.66 -10.50
N ALA A 14 17.02 -14.39 -10.83
CA ALA A 14 16.08 -13.32 -10.54
C ALA A 14 14.79 -13.62 -11.32
N ILE A 15 13.83 -14.28 -10.66
CA ILE A 15 12.47 -14.41 -11.16
C ILE A 15 11.91 -13.00 -11.11
N SER A 16 11.93 -12.30 -12.26
CA SER A 16 11.13 -11.11 -12.46
C SER A 16 9.67 -11.55 -12.35
N THR A 17 9.09 -11.41 -11.17
CA THR A 17 7.65 -11.50 -11.01
C THR A 17 7.08 -10.39 -11.88
N LEU A 18 6.50 -10.77 -13.02
CA LEU A 18 5.52 -9.95 -13.72
C LEU A 18 4.47 -9.60 -12.66
N LEU A 19 4.55 -8.39 -12.13
CA LEU A 19 3.49 -7.76 -11.34
C LEU A 19 2.21 -8.00 -12.13
N GLN A 20 1.34 -8.92 -11.66
CA GLN A 20 -0.02 -8.97 -12.15
C GLN A 20 -0.64 -7.64 -11.77
N ALA A 21 -0.57 -6.70 -12.71
CA ALA A 21 -0.87 -5.31 -12.48
C ALA A 21 -2.33 -5.16 -12.04
N GLN A 22 -2.55 -4.32 -11.02
CA GLN A 22 -3.85 -3.80 -10.63
C GLN A 22 -4.42 -2.94 -11.77
N GLY A 23 -4.89 -3.60 -12.83
CA GLY A 23 -5.38 -3.00 -14.07
C GLY A 23 -6.89 -2.76 -14.04
N ILE A 24 -7.45 -2.56 -12.85
CA ILE A 24 -8.88 -2.33 -12.65
C ILE A 24 -9.12 -0.89 -12.22
N ALA A 25 -10.10 -0.25 -12.84
CA ALA A 25 -10.61 1.05 -12.42
C ALA A 25 -12.12 1.08 -12.64
N SER A 26 -12.81 2.00 -11.95
CA SER A 26 -14.25 2.12 -12.07
C SER A 26 -14.66 3.59 -12.22
N PHE A 27 -15.76 3.82 -12.93
CA PHE A 27 -16.33 5.15 -13.06
C PHE A 27 -17.83 5.10 -13.29
N THR A 28 -18.50 6.18 -12.95
CA THR A 28 -19.92 6.40 -13.25
C THR A 28 -20.02 7.49 -14.30
N ASP A 29 -20.74 7.23 -15.39
CA ASP A 29 -20.97 8.25 -16.42
C ASP A 29 -22.02 9.28 -15.99
N LYS A 30 -22.17 10.34 -16.79
CA LYS A 30 -23.14 11.41 -16.54
C LYS A 30 -24.62 10.97 -16.53
N PHE A 31 -24.92 9.75 -17.01
CA PHE A 31 -26.27 9.17 -16.98
C PHE A 31 -26.46 8.23 -15.78
N GLY A 32 -25.47 8.12 -14.90
CA GLY A 32 -25.50 7.25 -13.74
C GLY A 32 -25.21 5.79 -14.07
N ARG A 33 -24.75 5.44 -15.27
CA ARG A 33 -24.36 4.05 -15.58
C ARG A 33 -22.98 3.78 -15.00
N PHE A 34 -22.82 2.65 -14.33
CA PHE A 34 -21.56 2.26 -13.71
C PHE A 34 -20.75 1.38 -14.65
N TYR A 35 -19.47 1.68 -14.81
CA TYR A 35 -18.55 0.98 -15.70
C TYR A 35 -17.33 0.50 -14.93
N VAL A 36 -16.72 -0.55 -15.47
CA VAL A 36 -15.41 -1.02 -15.08
C VAL A 36 -14.48 -0.97 -16.28
N PHE A 37 -13.28 -0.46 -16.05
CA PHE A 37 -12.11 -0.70 -16.87
C PHE A 37 -11.39 -1.91 -16.28
N ASP A 38 -11.23 -2.97 -17.06
CA ASP A 38 -10.56 -4.20 -16.66
C ASP A 38 -9.51 -4.56 -17.73
N ARG A 39 -8.25 -4.20 -17.46
CA ARG A 39 -7.07 -4.50 -18.28
C ARG A 39 -7.26 -4.16 -19.77
N GLY A 40 -7.75 -2.95 -20.06
CA GLY A 40 -7.93 -2.44 -21.41
C GLY A 40 -9.34 -2.65 -21.98
N ILE A 41 -10.24 -3.32 -21.25
CA ILE A 41 -11.62 -3.52 -21.65
C ILE A 41 -12.52 -2.62 -20.79
N ILE A 42 -13.29 -1.74 -21.43
CA ILE A 42 -14.30 -0.93 -20.77
C ILE A 42 -15.65 -1.61 -21.00
N GLN A 43 -16.36 -1.92 -19.92
CA GLN A 43 -17.70 -2.51 -20.00
C GLN A 43 -18.65 -1.90 -18.98
N THR A 44 -19.92 -1.77 -19.35
CA THR A 44 -20.98 -1.37 -18.43
C THR A 44 -21.20 -2.49 -17.43
N LEU A 45 -21.02 -2.17 -16.15
CA LEU A 45 -21.19 -3.11 -15.05
C LEU A 45 -22.61 -3.03 -14.46
N GLU A 46 -23.16 -1.83 -14.27
CA GLU A 46 -24.56 -1.64 -13.88
C GLU A 46 -25.25 -0.57 -14.74
N PRO A 47 -26.52 -0.79 -15.14
CA PRO A 47 -27.28 0.18 -15.92
C PRO A 47 -27.76 1.39 -15.09
N ARG A 48 -27.53 1.37 -13.77
CA ARG A 48 -27.97 2.37 -12.81
C ARG A 48 -26.83 2.71 -11.86
N GLN A 49 -27.00 3.81 -11.13
CA GLN A 49 -26.01 4.30 -10.20
C GLN A 49 -25.79 3.31 -9.07
N VAL A 50 -24.53 3.11 -8.72
CA VAL A 50 -24.09 2.31 -7.57
C VAL A 50 -23.59 3.23 -6.46
N THR A 51 -23.49 2.71 -5.25
CA THR A 51 -22.91 3.42 -4.11
C THR A 51 -21.79 2.61 -3.48
N ASN A 52 -20.97 3.27 -2.66
CA ASN A 52 -19.92 2.66 -1.85
C ASN A 52 -18.95 1.76 -2.63
N VAL A 53 -18.48 2.23 -3.78
CA VAL A 53 -17.50 1.50 -4.59
C VAL A 53 -16.15 1.43 -3.86
N GLN A 54 -15.61 0.23 -3.70
CA GLN A 54 -14.32 -0.04 -3.10
C GLN A 54 -13.51 -0.95 -4.04
N LEU A 55 -12.25 -0.62 -4.27
CA LEU A 55 -11.33 -1.43 -5.07
C LEU A 55 -10.48 -2.31 -4.16
N GLY A 56 -10.26 -3.55 -4.55
CA GLY A 56 -9.26 -4.42 -3.93
C GLY A 56 -8.42 -5.04 -5.03
N GLY A 57 -7.16 -4.65 -5.16
CA GLY A 57 -6.23 -5.25 -6.14
C GLY A 57 -6.76 -5.31 -7.57
N ASP A 58 -7.27 -6.48 -7.97
CA ASP A 58 -7.83 -6.81 -9.28
C ASP A 58 -9.36 -7.06 -9.27
N TYR A 59 -10.05 -6.65 -8.21
CA TYR A 59 -11.49 -6.79 -8.01
C TYR A 59 -12.12 -5.51 -7.44
N LEU A 60 -13.45 -5.46 -7.45
CA LEU A 60 -14.21 -4.35 -6.88
C LEU A 60 -15.43 -4.85 -6.12
N VAL A 61 -15.82 -4.09 -5.10
CA VAL A 61 -16.98 -4.31 -4.25
C VAL A 61 -17.84 -3.04 -4.25
N TYR A 62 -19.15 -3.16 -4.39
CA TYR A 62 -20.05 -2.00 -4.44
C TYR A 62 -21.46 -2.38 -4.00
N VAL A 63 -22.32 -1.38 -3.77
CA VAL A 63 -23.75 -1.59 -3.53
C VAL A 63 -24.54 -1.25 -4.80
N ASP A 64 -25.32 -2.20 -5.29
CA ASP A 64 -26.14 -2.01 -6.50
C ASP A 64 -27.47 -1.29 -6.22
N ALA A 65 -28.26 -1.08 -7.27
CA ALA A 65 -29.56 -0.43 -7.18
C ALA A 65 -30.64 -1.26 -6.44
N LEU A 66 -30.36 -2.53 -6.13
CA LEU A 66 -31.21 -3.40 -5.32
C LEU A 66 -30.73 -3.48 -3.86
N SER A 67 -29.79 -2.62 -3.46
CA SER A 67 -29.16 -2.60 -2.14
C SER A 67 -28.41 -3.89 -1.79
N GLN A 68 -27.89 -4.59 -2.81
CA GLN A 68 -27.08 -5.79 -2.65
C GLN A 68 -25.60 -5.42 -2.67
N VAL A 69 -24.79 -6.07 -1.84
CA VAL A 69 -23.33 -5.97 -1.91
C VAL A 69 -22.87 -6.89 -3.03
N MET A 70 -22.32 -6.29 -4.08
CA MET A 70 -21.83 -6.95 -5.28
C MET A 70 -20.32 -7.07 -5.24
N TYR A 71 -19.81 -8.15 -5.82
CA TYR A 71 -18.40 -8.38 -6.10
C TYR A 71 -18.20 -8.59 -7.59
N TYR A 72 -17.17 -7.96 -8.13
CA TYR A 72 -16.73 -8.19 -9.50
C TYR A 72 -15.24 -8.51 -9.54
N ARG A 73 -14.87 -9.56 -10.28
CA ARG A 73 -13.49 -9.90 -10.62
C ARG A 73 -13.44 -10.63 -11.96
N ASN A 74 -12.46 -10.31 -12.80
CA ASN A 74 -12.18 -11.02 -14.06
C ASN A 74 -13.45 -11.22 -14.94
N GLY A 75 -14.21 -10.16 -15.16
CA GLY A 75 -15.42 -10.19 -16.00
C GLY A 75 -16.66 -10.81 -15.36
N LYS A 76 -16.58 -11.33 -14.13
CA LYS A 76 -17.70 -11.99 -13.45
C LYS A 76 -18.22 -11.14 -12.30
N LYS A 77 -19.55 -11.06 -12.18
CA LYS A 77 -20.26 -10.46 -11.04
C LYS A 77 -20.91 -11.53 -10.17
N GLN A 78 -20.96 -11.29 -8.87
CA GLN A 78 -21.75 -12.09 -7.92
C GLN A 78 -22.25 -11.24 -6.75
N ILE A 79 -23.26 -11.74 -6.06
CA ILE A 79 -23.81 -11.15 -4.83
C ILE A 79 -23.01 -11.70 -3.65
N LEU A 80 -22.40 -10.83 -2.84
CA LEU A 80 -21.76 -11.18 -1.56
C LEU A 80 -22.75 -11.15 -0.40
N ASN A 81 -23.67 -10.18 -0.42
CA ASN A 81 -24.68 -9.99 0.60
C ASN A 81 -25.96 -9.39 -0.01
N TYR A 82 -27.12 -9.92 0.35
CA TYR A 82 -28.41 -9.39 -0.09
C TYR A 82 -28.86 -8.14 0.66
N MET A 83 -28.16 -7.78 1.75
CA MET A 83 -28.37 -6.55 2.51
C MET A 83 -27.23 -5.56 2.27
N PRO A 84 -27.47 -4.24 2.33
CA PRO A 84 -26.48 -3.21 2.03
C PRO A 84 -25.49 -2.97 3.19
N GLN A 85 -24.85 -4.04 3.65
CA GLN A 85 -23.90 -4.05 4.77
C GLN A 85 -22.45 -4.05 4.27
N ILE A 86 -22.12 -3.13 3.37
CA ILE A 86 -20.81 -3.09 2.73
C ILE A 86 -19.68 -2.72 3.71
N GLU A 87 -20.00 -2.03 4.80
CA GLU A 87 -19.08 -1.69 5.88
C GLU A 87 -18.45 -2.92 6.55
N LEU A 88 -19.12 -4.08 6.45
CA LEU A 88 -18.61 -5.36 6.94
C LEU A 88 -17.48 -5.91 6.08
N TYR A 89 -17.29 -5.41 4.86
CA TYR A 89 -16.33 -5.89 3.89
C TYR A 89 -15.16 -4.91 3.77
N LYS A 90 -13.95 -5.42 3.94
CA LYS A 90 -12.69 -4.67 3.87
C LYS A 90 -11.82 -5.26 2.77
N PRO A 91 -11.86 -4.69 1.55
CA PRO A 91 -11.06 -5.19 0.45
C PRO A 91 -9.57 -4.90 0.67
N THR A 92 -8.74 -5.85 0.31
CA THR A 92 -7.27 -5.77 0.25
C THR A 92 -6.81 -6.17 -1.16
N ARG A 93 -5.51 -6.08 -1.46
CA ARG A 93 -4.96 -6.43 -2.79
C ARG A 93 -5.17 -7.89 -3.19
N TYR A 94 -5.18 -8.83 -2.24
CA TYR A 94 -5.28 -10.27 -2.55
C TYR A 94 -6.54 -10.95 -2.03
N PHE A 95 -7.14 -10.43 -0.95
CA PHE A 95 -8.38 -10.97 -0.40
C PHE A 95 -9.25 -9.87 0.19
N MET A 96 -10.40 -10.24 0.72
CA MET A 96 -11.26 -9.34 1.48
C MET A 96 -11.46 -9.89 2.89
N VAL A 97 -11.40 -9.02 3.89
CA VAL A 97 -11.73 -9.37 5.27
C VAL A 97 -13.19 -9.00 5.53
N SER A 98 -13.92 -9.86 6.24
CA SER A 98 -15.25 -9.50 6.72
C SER A 98 -15.52 -9.91 8.15
N VAL A 99 -16.42 -9.19 8.82
CA VAL A 99 -16.97 -9.59 10.12
C VAL A 99 -18.48 -9.76 9.98
N GLU A 100 -18.91 -11.00 9.79
CA GLU A 100 -20.32 -11.32 9.51
C GLU A 100 -20.88 -12.14 10.69
N GLY A 101 -21.90 -11.62 11.38
CA GLY A 101 -22.55 -12.33 12.49
C GLY A 101 -21.62 -12.67 13.66
N GLY A 102 -20.60 -11.84 13.92
CA GLY A 102 -19.58 -12.11 14.95
C GLY A 102 -18.50 -13.11 14.53
N VAL A 103 -18.36 -13.37 13.23
CA VAL A 103 -17.33 -14.24 12.68
C VAL A 103 -16.38 -13.41 11.82
N LEU A 104 -15.09 -13.37 12.20
CA LEU A 104 -14.03 -12.84 11.35
C LEU A 104 -13.76 -13.83 10.23
N LYS A 105 -13.80 -13.37 8.99
CA LYS A 105 -13.62 -14.19 7.79
C LYS A 105 -12.61 -13.57 6.84
N VAL A 106 -11.94 -14.43 6.09
CA VAL A 106 -11.22 -14.06 4.86
C VAL A 106 -12.00 -14.61 3.67
N ILE A 107 -12.13 -13.79 2.64
CA ILE A 107 -12.80 -14.11 1.39
C ILE A 107 -11.77 -13.99 0.27
N ALA A 108 -11.37 -15.12 -0.31
CA ALA A 108 -10.41 -15.20 -1.39
C ALA A 108 -10.94 -16.15 -2.47
N ASP A 109 -10.88 -15.74 -3.74
CA ASP A 109 -11.37 -16.53 -4.89
C ASP A 109 -12.77 -17.14 -4.66
N ASP A 110 -13.70 -16.30 -4.22
CA ASP A 110 -15.11 -16.66 -3.94
C ASP A 110 -15.33 -17.63 -2.76
N LYS A 111 -14.25 -17.99 -2.02
CA LYS A 111 -14.32 -18.87 -0.85
C LYS A 111 -14.22 -18.06 0.42
N LYS A 112 -15.23 -18.20 1.29
CA LYS A 112 -15.18 -17.69 2.65
C LYS A 112 -14.50 -18.71 3.56
N ARG A 113 -13.58 -18.22 4.40
CA ARG A 113 -12.93 -18.99 5.46
C ARG A 113 -13.09 -18.28 6.78
N ASP A 114 -13.57 -19.00 7.78
CA ASP A 114 -13.71 -18.50 9.14
C ASP A 114 -12.34 -18.50 9.83
N LEU A 115 -11.99 -17.38 10.46
CA LEU A 115 -10.74 -17.19 11.19
C LEU A 115 -10.97 -17.25 12.71
N ALA A 116 -11.94 -16.48 13.20
CA ALA A 116 -12.24 -16.36 14.63
C ALA A 116 -13.74 -16.11 14.87
N LEU A 117 -14.21 -16.50 16.05
CA LEU A 117 -15.60 -16.35 16.50
C LEU A 117 -15.64 -15.50 17.77
N GLY A 118 -16.41 -14.41 17.77
CA GLY A 118 -16.54 -13.53 18.93
C GLY A 118 -17.29 -12.23 18.66
N ALA A 119 -17.91 -11.67 19.69
CA ALA A 119 -18.64 -10.40 19.58
C ALA A 119 -17.71 -9.19 19.34
N ASN A 120 -16.48 -9.24 19.87
CA ASN A 120 -15.50 -8.14 19.81
C ASN A 120 -14.11 -8.71 19.49
N ILE A 121 -13.93 -9.19 18.25
CA ILE A 121 -12.64 -9.73 17.80
C ILE A 121 -11.69 -8.56 17.58
N ALA A 122 -10.56 -8.54 18.29
CA ALA A 122 -9.46 -7.63 17.96
C ALA A 122 -8.72 -8.20 16.74
N TYR A 123 -8.63 -7.43 15.66
CA TYR A 123 -7.93 -7.85 14.45
C TYR A 123 -7.29 -6.66 13.72
N ALA A 124 -6.28 -6.98 12.92
CA ALA A 124 -5.60 -6.09 12.00
C ALA A 124 -5.32 -6.88 10.71
N TYR A 125 -5.34 -6.23 9.57
CA TYR A 125 -5.18 -6.90 8.29
C TYR A 125 -4.36 -6.05 7.33
N GLY A 126 -3.69 -6.74 6.42
CA GLY A 126 -3.05 -6.18 5.25
C GLY A 126 -3.46 -6.92 3.99
N ASP A 127 -2.72 -6.69 2.92
CA ASP A 127 -2.95 -7.30 1.62
C ASP A 127 -2.91 -8.84 1.63
N SER A 128 -2.00 -9.43 2.39
CA SER A 128 -1.73 -10.87 2.38
C SER A 128 -1.76 -11.54 3.77
N ILE A 129 -2.07 -10.78 4.81
CA ILE A 129 -1.98 -11.23 6.20
C ILE A 129 -3.15 -10.70 7.05
N VAL A 130 -3.63 -11.51 7.99
CA VAL A 130 -4.59 -11.07 9.03
C VAL A 130 -4.09 -11.53 10.38
N ALA A 131 -3.95 -10.60 11.32
CA ALA A 131 -3.69 -10.89 12.72
C ALA A 131 -4.97 -10.72 13.54
N PHE A 132 -5.18 -11.60 14.51
CA PHE A 132 -6.32 -11.52 15.41
C PHE A 132 -5.99 -12.13 16.77
N LEU A 133 -6.70 -11.68 17.80
CA LEU A 133 -6.67 -12.28 19.13
C LEU A 133 -7.85 -13.23 19.28
N ASP A 134 -7.58 -14.40 19.85
CA ASP A 134 -8.59 -15.35 20.30
C ASP A 134 -8.84 -15.21 21.81
N PHE A 135 -9.67 -16.07 22.41
CA PHE A 135 -10.04 -16.02 23.84
C PHE A 135 -8.84 -16.10 24.80
N ASP A 136 -7.74 -16.71 24.37
CA ASP A 136 -6.47 -16.83 25.10
C ASP A 136 -5.65 -15.53 25.11
N ARG A 137 -6.03 -14.53 24.31
CA ARG A 137 -5.29 -13.27 24.05
C ARG A 137 -3.93 -13.49 23.38
N PHE A 138 -3.69 -14.68 22.83
CA PHE A 138 -2.52 -14.97 22.03
C PHE A 138 -2.75 -14.47 20.60
N LEU A 139 -1.67 -14.00 19.98
CA LEU A 139 -1.74 -13.48 18.62
C LEU A 139 -1.73 -14.63 17.63
N LYS A 140 -2.79 -14.74 16.84
CA LYS A 140 -2.91 -15.69 15.75
C LYS A 140 -2.83 -14.95 14.43
N ILE A 141 -2.18 -15.58 13.46
CA ILE A 141 -1.95 -15.02 12.13
C ILE A 141 -2.48 -15.97 11.08
N TYR A 142 -3.33 -15.43 10.21
CA TYR A 142 -3.68 -16.02 8.93
C TYR A 142 -2.69 -15.56 7.86
N TYR A 143 -1.93 -16.49 7.29
CA TYR A 143 -0.97 -16.25 6.22
C TYR A 143 -0.86 -17.50 5.32
N HIS A 144 -0.77 -17.30 3.99
CA HIS A 144 -0.69 -18.38 2.99
C HIS A 144 -1.68 -19.54 3.23
N ASN A 145 -2.97 -19.22 3.44
CA ASN A 145 -4.02 -20.21 3.70
C ASN A 145 -3.77 -21.10 4.94
N SER A 146 -3.00 -20.63 5.92
CA SER A 146 -2.80 -21.31 7.20
C SER A 146 -3.04 -20.34 8.35
N ILE A 147 -3.43 -20.88 9.51
CA ILE A 147 -3.50 -20.12 10.76
C ILE A 147 -2.42 -20.71 11.67
N TYR A 148 -1.60 -19.84 12.25
CA TYR A 148 -0.64 -20.24 13.28
C TYR A 148 -0.65 -19.21 14.42
N GLU A 149 -0.15 -19.64 15.57
CA GLU A 149 0.06 -18.79 16.72
C GLU A 149 1.44 -18.13 16.62
N ALA A 150 1.49 -16.80 16.59
CA ALA A 150 2.72 -16.02 16.47
C ALA A 150 3.47 -15.92 17.80
N THR A 151 2.73 -15.97 18.91
CA THR A 151 3.27 -15.93 20.27
C THR A 151 2.30 -16.62 21.24
N ASN A 152 2.85 -17.25 22.27
CA ASN A 152 2.13 -17.82 23.41
C ASN A 152 2.12 -16.85 24.62
N GLU A 153 2.46 -15.58 24.40
CA GLU A 153 2.36 -14.50 25.37
C GLU A 153 1.19 -13.58 25.01
N PRO A 154 0.43 -13.08 26.01
CA PRO A 154 -0.62 -12.09 25.74
C PRO A 154 -0.07 -10.85 25.03
N VAL A 155 -0.81 -10.34 24.06
CA VAL A 155 -0.46 -9.15 23.27
C VAL A 155 -1.28 -7.93 23.71
N SER A 156 -0.59 -6.81 23.91
CA SER A 156 -1.20 -5.53 24.31
C SER A 156 -1.52 -4.64 23.11
N GLU A 157 -0.72 -4.70 22.05
CA GLU A 157 -0.91 -3.93 20.82
C GLU A 157 -0.42 -4.74 19.60
N PHE A 158 -1.09 -4.61 18.46
CA PHE A 158 -0.58 -5.08 17.17
C PHE A 158 -1.11 -4.23 16.01
N LYS A 159 -0.31 -4.12 14.94
CA LYS A 159 -0.64 -3.41 13.70
C LYS A 159 -0.22 -4.25 12.50
N ALA A 160 -0.93 -4.06 11.39
CA ALA A 160 -0.64 -4.72 10.13
C ALA A 160 -0.15 -3.71 9.08
N SER A 161 0.73 -4.19 8.21
CA SER A 161 1.02 -3.63 6.89
C SER A 161 0.65 -4.68 5.83
N ASP A 162 0.95 -4.45 4.56
CA ASP A 162 0.53 -5.28 3.43
C ASP A 162 0.84 -6.78 3.61
N ASN A 163 1.98 -7.12 4.22
CA ASN A 163 2.40 -8.52 4.41
C ASN A 163 3.11 -8.79 5.74
N SER A 164 3.04 -7.86 6.69
CA SER A 164 3.72 -7.98 7.98
C SER A 164 2.82 -7.55 9.13
N ILE A 165 3.15 -8.01 10.33
CA ILE A 165 2.48 -7.65 11.59
C ILE A 165 3.54 -7.23 12.59
N ALA A 166 3.41 -6.06 13.18
CA ALA A 166 4.20 -5.68 14.35
C ALA A 166 3.32 -5.78 15.59
N TYR A 167 3.87 -6.28 16.70
CA TYR A 167 3.13 -6.44 17.94
C TYR A 167 3.97 -6.24 19.19
N ILE A 168 3.31 -5.87 20.27
CA ILE A 168 3.90 -5.66 21.59
C ILE A 168 3.23 -6.62 22.57
N THR A 169 4.04 -7.38 23.29
CA THR A 169 3.56 -8.31 24.32
C THR A 169 3.22 -7.58 25.62
N GLU A 170 2.44 -8.18 26.51
CA GLU A 170 2.28 -7.69 27.90
C GLU A 170 3.63 -7.70 28.66
N GLY A 171 4.59 -8.52 28.22
CA GLY A 171 5.99 -8.51 28.68
C GLY A 171 6.86 -7.42 28.07
N GLU A 172 6.28 -6.42 27.40
CA GLU A 172 6.94 -5.23 26.86
C GLU A 172 7.92 -5.46 25.70
N ASN A 173 8.03 -6.69 25.18
CA ASN A 173 8.83 -6.98 24.00
C ASN A 173 8.10 -6.57 22.71
N PHE A 174 8.84 -5.96 21.78
CA PHE A 174 8.36 -5.50 20.47
C PHE A 174 8.87 -6.41 19.35
N TYR A 175 7.95 -6.95 18.55
CA TYR A 175 8.23 -7.96 17.53
C TYR A 175 7.70 -7.57 16.15
N LEU A 176 8.31 -8.16 15.12
CA LEU A 176 7.83 -8.19 13.75
C LEU A 176 7.53 -9.64 13.36
N VAL A 177 6.43 -9.84 12.64
CA VAL A 177 6.16 -11.04 11.87
C VAL A 177 6.20 -10.70 10.39
N PHE A 178 7.06 -11.40 9.66
CA PHE A 178 7.16 -11.30 8.21
C PHE A 178 7.43 -12.68 7.62
N ASN A 179 6.73 -13.03 6.53
CA ASN A 179 6.88 -14.33 5.86
C ASN A 179 6.75 -15.57 6.79
N GLY A 180 5.94 -15.47 7.84
CA GLY A 180 5.75 -16.55 8.82
C GLY A 180 6.81 -16.63 9.92
N GLU A 181 7.81 -15.75 9.93
CA GLU A 181 8.86 -15.72 10.93
C GLU A 181 8.67 -14.54 11.90
N THR A 182 8.87 -14.81 13.19
CA THR A 182 8.80 -13.81 14.26
C THR A 182 10.21 -13.34 14.62
N THR A 183 10.45 -12.04 14.56
CA THR A 183 11.72 -11.39 14.92
C THR A 183 11.50 -10.42 16.09
N LEU A 184 12.34 -10.52 17.13
CA LEU A 184 12.40 -9.51 18.19
C LEU A 184 13.10 -8.26 17.66
N LEU A 185 12.42 -7.12 17.70
CA LEU A 185 12.97 -5.83 17.29
C LEU A 185 13.62 -5.10 18.45
N ASP A 186 12.95 -5.05 19.60
CA ASP A 186 13.41 -4.37 20.81
C ASP A 186 12.80 -5.05 22.06
N ASN A 187 13.52 -5.01 23.17
CA ASN A 187 13.07 -5.52 24.47
C ASN A 187 12.32 -4.47 25.31
N ALA A 188 11.79 -3.45 24.63
CA ALA A 188 10.94 -2.43 25.19
C ALA A 188 9.95 -1.93 24.12
N PRO A 189 8.79 -1.36 24.52
CA PRO A 189 7.83 -0.81 23.58
C PRO A 189 8.43 0.45 22.92
N PRO A 190 8.26 0.63 21.60
CA PRO A 190 8.65 1.87 20.93
C PRO A 190 7.69 3.00 21.32
N ASN A 191 8.21 4.24 21.39
CA ASN A 191 7.37 5.44 21.59
C ASN A 191 6.49 5.71 20.36
N ALA A 192 6.96 5.34 19.17
CA ALA A 192 6.19 5.38 17.93
C ALA A 192 6.82 4.43 16.90
N TYR A 193 6.01 3.88 15.99
CA TYR A 193 6.52 3.09 14.88
C TYR A 193 5.66 3.20 13.62
N ARG A 194 6.26 2.85 12.48
CA ARG A 194 5.65 2.67 11.17
C ARG A 194 6.09 1.33 10.61
N LEU A 195 5.14 0.62 10.03
CA LEU A 195 5.32 -0.73 9.53
C LEU A 195 5.24 -0.71 8.00
N GLY A 196 6.30 -1.17 7.35
CA GLY A 196 6.34 -1.50 5.94
C GLY A 196 6.22 -3.01 5.76
N ASN A 197 6.89 -3.57 4.76
CA ASN A 197 6.91 -5.02 4.53
C ASN A 197 7.83 -5.71 5.55
N ASN A 198 9.04 -6.11 5.13
CA ASN A 198 10.09 -6.59 6.04
C ASN A 198 10.87 -5.41 6.65
N PHE A 199 10.13 -4.37 7.03
CA PHE A 199 10.65 -3.03 7.27
C PHE A 199 9.89 -2.38 8.42
N VAL A 200 10.60 -1.89 9.43
CA VAL A 200 10.00 -1.21 10.58
C VAL A 200 10.83 0.01 10.92
N VAL A 201 10.20 1.18 10.94
CA VAL A 201 10.80 2.41 11.45
C VAL A 201 10.22 2.70 12.80
N TYR A 202 11.05 2.93 13.81
CA TYR A 202 10.56 3.17 15.15
C TYR A 202 11.43 4.16 15.93
N LEU A 203 10.78 4.88 16.83
CA LEU A 203 11.42 5.62 17.90
C LEU A 203 11.48 4.71 19.11
N ASN A 204 12.68 4.36 19.58
CA ASN A 204 12.82 3.55 20.79
C ASN A 204 12.35 4.34 22.03
N ARG A 205 12.43 3.73 23.22
CA ARG A 205 12.03 4.38 24.48
C ARG A 205 12.81 5.68 24.81
N PHE A 206 13.98 5.89 24.20
CA PHE A 206 14.82 7.08 24.34
C PHE A 206 14.60 8.13 23.23
N ASN A 207 13.64 7.91 22.33
CA ASN A 207 13.36 8.74 21.15
C ASN A 207 14.49 8.77 20.10
N GLU A 208 15.32 7.74 20.07
CA GLU A 208 16.30 7.53 18.99
C GLU A 208 15.59 6.86 17.81
N LEU A 209 15.92 7.27 16.59
CA LEU A 209 15.32 6.72 15.37
C LEU A 209 16.07 5.46 14.94
N TYR A 210 15.34 4.36 14.83
CA TYR A 210 15.83 3.09 14.34
C TYR A 210 15.05 2.65 13.10
N VAL A 211 15.74 1.88 12.27
CA VAL A 211 15.15 1.12 11.17
C VAL A 211 15.56 -0.34 11.30
N TYR A 212 14.58 -1.22 11.21
CA TYR A 212 14.78 -2.62 10.89
C TYR A 212 14.50 -2.82 9.41
N ASP A 213 15.47 -3.35 8.66
CA ASP A 213 15.35 -3.66 7.23
C ASP A 213 15.91 -5.06 7.00
N ALA A 214 15.02 -6.00 6.66
CA ALA A 214 15.35 -7.37 6.26
C ALA A 214 16.36 -8.11 7.16
N GLY A 215 16.19 -8.00 8.48
CA GLY A 215 17.03 -8.68 9.47
C GLY A 215 18.19 -7.83 10.01
N ASN A 216 18.40 -6.62 9.48
CA ASN A 216 19.38 -5.67 10.00
C ASN A 216 18.69 -4.52 10.73
N THR A 217 19.10 -4.27 11.98
CA THR A 217 18.64 -3.11 12.75
C THR A 217 19.75 -2.06 12.79
N GLN A 218 19.41 -0.83 12.40
CA GLN A 218 20.33 0.31 12.38
C GLN A 218 19.73 1.48 13.15
N GLN A 219 20.55 2.12 13.98
CA GLN A 219 20.25 3.44 14.52
C GLN A 219 20.55 4.49 13.44
N LEU A 220 19.54 5.26 13.04
CA LEU A 220 19.67 6.33 12.05
C LEU A 220 19.96 7.67 12.73
N GLU A 221 19.26 7.98 13.82
CA GLU A 221 19.40 9.25 14.55
C GLU A 221 19.50 9.02 16.06
N THR A 222 20.33 9.81 16.72
CA THR A 222 20.44 9.83 18.20
C THR A 222 19.45 10.81 18.85
N LEU A 223 18.85 11.69 18.05
CA LEU A 223 17.82 12.63 18.46
C LEU A 223 16.56 12.41 17.61
N PRO A 224 15.36 12.68 18.15
CA PRO A 224 14.13 12.49 17.38
C PRO A 224 14.14 13.37 16.12
N PRO A 225 13.78 12.82 14.95
CA PRO A 225 13.59 13.62 13.74
C PRO A 225 12.42 14.58 13.93
N GLN A 226 12.44 15.70 13.21
CA GLN A 226 11.33 16.67 13.24
C GLN A 226 10.05 16.08 12.63
N SER A 227 10.21 15.22 11.62
CA SER A 227 9.11 14.46 11.02
C SER A 227 9.66 13.24 10.29
N TYR A 228 8.85 12.19 10.14
CA TYR A 228 9.20 11.04 9.32
C TYR A 228 7.95 10.38 8.71
N LYS A 229 8.13 9.77 7.53
CA LYS A 229 7.16 8.90 6.87
C LYS A 229 7.88 7.65 6.39
N ALA A 230 7.20 6.52 6.46
CA ALA A 230 7.70 5.26 5.95
C ALA A 230 6.67 4.64 5.02
N GLY A 231 7.17 3.93 4.01
CA GLY A 231 6.39 3.08 3.15
C GLY A 231 6.81 1.62 3.30
N ASP A 232 6.80 0.89 2.21
CA ASP A 232 7.06 -0.55 2.20
C ASP A 232 8.49 -0.90 2.59
N ASN A 233 9.48 -0.24 1.98
CA ASN A 233 10.92 -0.42 2.23
C ASN A 233 11.67 0.93 2.10
N ILE A 234 10.97 2.03 2.34
CA ILE A 234 11.51 3.39 2.21
C ILE A 234 11.14 4.19 3.46
N LEU A 235 12.06 5.05 3.88
CA LEU A 235 11.82 6.04 4.93
C LEU A 235 12.31 7.40 4.42
N ALA A 236 11.49 8.43 4.58
CA ALA A 236 11.91 9.81 4.38
C ALA A 236 11.66 10.58 5.67
N TYR A 237 12.62 11.41 6.08
CA TYR A 237 12.53 12.13 7.35
C TYR A 237 13.28 13.44 7.32
N VAL A 238 12.86 14.37 8.18
CA VAL A 238 13.58 15.61 8.44
C VAL A 238 14.37 15.41 9.73
N ASN A 239 15.70 15.40 9.63
CA ASN A 239 16.60 15.19 10.76
C ASN A 239 16.55 16.38 11.74
N ASN A 240 17.23 16.26 12.89
CA ASN A 240 17.21 17.30 13.92
C ASN A 240 17.94 18.60 13.50
N LEU A 241 18.79 18.54 12.47
CA LEU A 241 19.50 19.67 11.86
C LEU A 241 18.74 20.29 10.68
N ASN A 242 17.47 19.90 10.47
CA ASN A 242 16.61 20.37 9.39
C ASN A 242 16.97 19.82 7.99
N GLY A 243 17.91 18.89 7.85
CA GLY A 243 18.18 18.19 6.59
C GLY A 243 17.08 17.18 6.26
N PHE A 244 16.80 16.97 4.97
CA PHE A 244 15.82 16.01 4.49
C PHE A 244 16.51 14.77 3.94
N GLU A 245 16.29 13.65 4.60
CA GLU A 245 16.99 12.39 4.39
C GLU A 245 16.04 11.35 3.79
N VAL A 246 16.59 10.44 2.99
CA VAL A 246 15.92 9.21 2.58
C VAL A 246 16.78 8.00 2.96
N TYR A 247 16.16 7.03 3.61
CA TYR A 247 16.72 5.69 3.79
C TYR A 247 16.14 4.76 2.72
N TRP A 248 17.03 4.10 1.97
CA TRP A 248 16.68 3.14 0.93
C TRP A 248 17.77 2.07 0.82
N ASN A 249 17.39 0.79 0.91
CA ASN A 249 18.27 -0.36 0.67
C ASN A 249 19.56 -0.32 1.51
N GLY A 250 19.43 -0.12 2.82
CA GLY A 250 20.56 -0.10 3.75
C GLY A 250 21.32 1.23 3.89
N GLU A 251 21.00 2.25 3.08
CA GLU A 251 21.74 3.51 3.06
C GLU A 251 20.84 4.72 3.32
N THR A 252 21.34 5.68 4.09
CA THR A 252 20.74 7.01 4.26
C THR A 252 21.44 8.01 3.36
N THR A 253 20.66 8.78 2.58
CA THR A 253 21.16 9.83 1.69
C THR A 253 20.41 11.14 1.93
N GLU A 254 21.15 12.25 2.02
CA GLU A 254 20.56 13.60 2.08
C GLU A 254 19.98 13.97 0.70
N LEU A 255 18.68 14.22 0.66
CA LEU A 255 17.97 14.71 -0.54
C LEU A 255 18.00 16.24 -0.63
N LEU A 256 17.89 16.92 0.51
CA LEU A 256 17.96 18.38 0.63
C LEU A 256 18.67 18.77 1.93
N PRO A 257 19.47 19.86 1.95
CA PRO A 257 20.08 20.38 3.17
C PRO A 257 19.08 21.11 4.09
N VAL A 258 17.81 21.21 3.68
CA VAL A 258 16.71 21.85 4.41
C VAL A 258 15.43 21.04 4.26
N ALA A 259 14.48 21.21 5.18
CA ALA A 259 13.19 20.53 5.11
C ALA A 259 12.41 20.91 3.84
N PRO A 260 11.76 19.94 3.16
CA PRO A 260 10.88 20.22 2.04
C PRO A 260 9.62 20.93 2.52
N ARG A 261 8.92 21.63 1.62
CA ARG A 261 7.62 22.24 1.92
C ARG A 261 6.57 21.19 2.27
N GLN A 262 6.62 20.03 1.61
CA GLN A 262 5.81 18.85 1.89
C GLN A 262 6.44 17.60 1.28
N TYR A 263 6.12 16.44 1.84
CA TYR A 263 6.49 15.15 1.29
C TYR A 263 5.45 14.07 1.64
N GLU A 264 5.25 13.12 0.73
CA GLU A 264 4.34 11.99 0.86
C GLU A 264 5.02 10.71 0.37
N ILE A 265 4.73 9.59 1.02
CA ILE A 265 5.17 8.26 0.58
C ILE A 265 3.93 7.41 0.32
N PHE A 266 3.93 6.73 -0.82
CA PHE A 266 2.99 5.67 -1.13
C PHE A 266 3.78 4.43 -1.58
N ASP A 267 3.58 3.30 -0.90
CA ASP A 267 4.39 2.07 -1.04
C ASP A 267 5.90 2.40 -1.07
N ASN A 268 6.57 2.33 -2.22
CA ASN A 268 8.00 2.64 -2.38
C ASN A 268 8.29 3.91 -3.18
N THR A 269 7.31 4.83 -3.30
CA THR A 269 7.44 6.07 -4.05
C THR A 269 7.34 7.27 -3.12
N LEU A 270 8.41 8.06 -3.05
CA LEU A 270 8.44 9.32 -2.32
C LEU A 270 8.21 10.48 -3.31
N LEU A 271 7.21 11.31 -3.04
CA LEU A 271 6.97 12.59 -3.71
C LEU A 271 7.23 13.71 -2.73
N TYR A 272 7.97 14.74 -3.13
CA TYR A 272 8.17 15.91 -2.29
C TYR A 272 8.26 17.21 -3.09
N ILE A 273 7.91 18.31 -2.43
CA ILE A 273 8.07 19.67 -2.94
C ILE A 273 9.23 20.31 -2.18
N ASP A 274 10.30 20.66 -2.89
CA ASP A 274 11.48 21.28 -2.27
C ASP A 274 11.18 22.71 -1.77
N GLU A 275 12.17 23.35 -1.13
CA GLU A 275 12.06 24.69 -0.59
C GLU A 275 11.79 25.76 -1.68
N ARG A 276 12.17 25.48 -2.93
CA ARG A 276 11.94 26.35 -4.10
C ARG A 276 10.58 26.13 -4.75
N GLY A 277 9.88 25.06 -4.38
CA GLY A 277 8.58 24.68 -4.93
C GLY A 277 8.66 23.68 -6.07
N PHE A 278 9.80 23.05 -6.33
CA PHE A 278 9.94 22.07 -7.41
C PHE A 278 9.39 20.71 -6.98
N LEU A 279 8.70 20.05 -7.89
CA LEU A 279 8.20 18.70 -7.71
C LEU A 279 9.33 17.70 -7.96
N ASN A 280 9.59 16.86 -6.95
CA ASN A 280 10.57 15.80 -7.00
C ASN A 280 9.92 14.45 -6.68
N VAL A 281 10.45 13.39 -7.29
CA VAL A 281 10.10 12.00 -6.96
C VAL A 281 11.37 11.20 -6.74
N PHE A 282 11.44 10.51 -5.61
CA PHE A 282 12.43 9.46 -5.37
C PHE A 282 11.78 8.10 -5.57
N TYR A 283 12.38 7.28 -6.42
CA TYR A 283 11.91 5.94 -6.77
C TYR A 283 13.11 5.05 -7.10
N GLU A 284 13.15 3.85 -6.52
CA GLU A 284 14.20 2.84 -6.74
C GLU A 284 15.64 3.39 -6.62
N GLY A 285 15.91 4.16 -5.56
CA GLY A 285 17.25 4.69 -5.29
C GLY A 285 17.63 5.92 -6.13
N LYS A 286 16.71 6.47 -6.93
CA LYS A 286 16.97 7.62 -7.80
C LYS A 286 16.05 8.77 -7.49
N ASN A 287 16.63 9.95 -7.35
CA ASN A 287 15.89 11.20 -7.23
C ASN A 287 15.67 11.84 -8.60
N HIS A 288 14.43 12.26 -8.88
CA HIS A 288 13.99 12.84 -10.14
C HIS A 288 13.33 14.20 -9.90
N VAL A 289 13.91 15.26 -10.45
CA VAL A 289 13.21 16.55 -10.57
C VAL A 289 12.20 16.44 -11.72
N LEU A 290 10.91 16.46 -11.41
CA LEU A 290 9.84 16.33 -12.41
C LEU A 290 9.42 17.68 -12.97
N GLU A 291 9.27 18.68 -12.12
CA GLU A 291 8.80 20.01 -12.49
C GLU A 291 9.43 21.11 -11.65
N THR A 292 9.58 22.29 -12.25
CA THR A 292 10.08 23.49 -11.57
C THR A 292 8.96 24.34 -10.96
N TYR A 293 7.82 23.72 -10.64
CA TYR A 293 6.65 24.35 -10.01
C TYR A 293 5.93 23.32 -9.13
N THR A 294 5.09 23.83 -8.21
CA THR A 294 4.21 22.98 -7.40
C THR A 294 2.92 22.70 -8.18
N PRO A 295 2.63 21.45 -8.53
CA PRO A 295 1.39 21.09 -9.21
C PRO A 295 0.16 21.45 -8.36
N PRO A 296 -0.94 21.91 -8.98
CA PRO A 296 -2.19 22.16 -8.26
C PRO A 296 -2.79 20.89 -7.64
N ALA A 297 -2.57 19.73 -8.28
CA ALA A 297 -3.05 18.44 -7.82
C ALA A 297 -2.09 17.32 -8.24
N PHE A 298 -1.98 16.30 -7.39
CA PHE A 298 -1.28 15.05 -7.69
C PHE A 298 -2.02 13.87 -7.05
N ALA A 299 -1.84 12.68 -7.63
CA ALA A 299 -2.30 11.41 -7.09
C ALA A 299 -1.21 10.35 -7.31
N MET A 300 -1.07 9.43 -6.36
CA MET A 300 0.03 8.49 -6.32
C MET A 300 -0.44 7.06 -6.19
N PHE A 301 0.35 6.16 -6.74
CA PHE A 301 0.36 4.73 -6.48
C PHE A 301 1.80 4.22 -6.61
N ASN A 302 2.10 2.98 -6.23
CA ASN A 302 3.45 2.44 -6.32
C ASN A 302 4.06 2.57 -7.73
N GLY A 303 5.12 3.36 -7.85
CA GLY A 303 5.81 3.68 -9.10
C GLY A 303 5.11 4.71 -9.98
N ILE A 304 3.99 5.28 -9.54
CA ILE A 304 3.17 6.22 -10.32
C ILE A 304 2.91 7.49 -9.51
N ALA A 305 3.25 8.65 -10.08
CA ALA A 305 2.80 9.95 -9.59
C ALA A 305 2.20 10.74 -10.74
N ALA A 306 0.87 10.81 -10.80
CA ALA A 306 0.13 11.60 -11.78
C ALA A 306 -0.11 13.00 -11.23
N TYR A 307 0.03 14.03 -12.07
CA TYR A 307 -0.11 15.42 -11.64
C TYR A 307 -0.46 16.33 -12.82
N THR A 308 -1.08 17.47 -12.53
CA THR A 308 -1.38 18.48 -13.55
C THR A 308 -0.32 19.57 -13.62
N ASN A 309 -0.06 20.07 -14.82
CA ASN A 309 0.69 21.31 -14.97
C ASN A 309 -0.18 22.53 -14.67
N LEU A 310 0.43 23.73 -14.71
CA LEU A 310 -0.28 24.99 -14.46
C LEU A 310 -1.38 25.30 -15.49
N ASP A 311 -1.33 24.69 -16.68
CA ASP A 311 -2.36 24.81 -17.72
C ASP A 311 -3.46 23.74 -17.60
N GLY A 312 -3.38 22.85 -16.61
CA GLY A 312 -4.32 21.76 -16.39
C GLY A 312 -4.14 20.54 -17.30
N LYS A 313 -3.01 20.41 -18.02
CA LYS A 313 -2.64 19.18 -18.75
C LYS A 313 -2.13 18.13 -17.79
N LEU A 314 -2.33 16.85 -18.11
CA LEU A 314 -2.00 15.73 -17.22
C LEU A 314 -0.69 15.07 -17.60
N PHE A 315 0.21 14.97 -16.63
CA PHE A 315 1.48 14.27 -16.73
C PHE A 315 1.55 13.17 -15.68
N ALA A 316 2.48 12.24 -15.86
CA ALA A 316 2.81 11.30 -14.81
C ALA A 316 4.31 10.98 -14.80
N PHE A 317 4.84 10.72 -13.62
CA PHE A 317 5.96 9.81 -13.47
C PHE A 317 5.41 8.37 -13.44
N TYR A 318 5.91 7.52 -14.32
CA TYR A 318 5.51 6.12 -14.45
C TYR A 318 6.77 5.26 -14.53
N GLU A 319 7.12 4.62 -13.41
CA GLU A 319 8.24 3.68 -13.25
C GLU A 319 9.56 4.20 -13.81
N GLY A 320 10.00 5.36 -13.31
CA GLY A 320 11.27 5.98 -13.71
C GLY A 320 11.18 6.90 -14.92
N LYS A 321 10.01 7.03 -15.57
CA LYS A 321 9.84 7.86 -16.77
C LYS A 321 8.77 8.92 -16.57
N LYS A 322 9.09 10.17 -16.88
CA LYS A 322 8.10 11.24 -17.05
C LYS A 322 7.41 11.06 -18.41
N ILE A 323 6.07 11.07 -18.40
CA ILE A 323 5.22 10.89 -19.57
C ILE A 323 4.11 11.96 -19.61
N THR A 324 3.67 12.29 -20.81
CA THR A 324 2.43 13.04 -21.01
C THR A 324 1.26 12.06 -21.05
N VAL A 325 0.29 12.23 -20.15
CA VAL A 325 -0.93 11.41 -20.10
C VAL A 325 -2.07 12.07 -20.89
N SER A 326 -2.15 13.40 -20.87
CA SER A 326 -3.10 14.15 -21.69
C SER A 326 -2.54 15.52 -22.05
N ASP A 327 -2.49 15.81 -23.35
CA ASP A 327 -2.22 17.16 -23.87
C ASP A 327 -3.44 18.10 -23.79
N GLN A 328 -4.61 17.56 -23.44
CA GLN A 328 -5.84 18.30 -23.20
C GLN A 328 -5.98 18.63 -21.71
N ILE A 329 -6.65 19.75 -21.42
CA ILE A 329 -7.00 20.14 -20.06
C ILE A 329 -7.91 19.08 -19.45
N VAL A 330 -7.51 18.56 -18.28
CA VAL A 330 -8.30 17.57 -17.53
C VAL A 330 -9.13 18.26 -16.46
N GLU A 331 -10.39 17.83 -16.32
CA GLU A 331 -11.31 18.32 -15.29
C GLU A 331 -11.03 17.63 -13.94
N ASN A 332 -10.72 16.33 -13.98
CA ASN A 332 -10.30 15.54 -12.83
C ASN A 332 -9.46 14.33 -13.28
N PHE A 333 -8.73 13.75 -12.32
CA PHE A 333 -8.02 12.50 -12.51
C PHE A 333 -7.90 11.73 -11.18
N SER A 334 -7.64 10.44 -11.28
CA SER A 334 -7.34 9.56 -10.15
C SER A 334 -6.34 8.48 -10.58
N VAL A 335 -5.59 7.95 -9.62
CA VAL A 335 -4.76 6.77 -9.81
C VAL A 335 -5.41 5.62 -9.03
N GLN A 336 -5.95 4.65 -9.76
CA GLN A 336 -6.62 3.46 -9.23
C GLN A 336 -5.74 2.26 -9.53
N GLY A 337 -4.94 1.85 -8.53
CA GLY A 337 -3.87 0.88 -8.77
C GLY A 337 -2.92 1.39 -9.84
N ARG A 338 -2.76 0.62 -10.92
CA ARG A 338 -1.87 0.99 -12.03
C ARG A 338 -2.56 1.73 -13.18
N VAL A 339 -3.83 2.10 -13.00
CA VAL A 339 -4.66 2.78 -13.98
C VAL A 339 -4.78 4.26 -13.61
N ILE A 340 -4.42 5.14 -14.54
CA ILE A 340 -4.71 6.58 -14.41
C ILE A 340 -6.03 6.84 -15.14
N GLN A 341 -7.09 7.09 -14.39
CA GLN A 341 -8.37 7.54 -14.95
C GLN A 341 -8.38 9.07 -14.97
N TYR A 342 -8.82 9.66 -16.07
CA TYR A 342 -8.98 11.11 -16.19
C TYR A 342 -10.21 11.48 -17.01
N GLN A 343 -10.72 12.69 -16.79
CA GLN A 343 -11.82 13.25 -17.57
C GLN A 343 -11.36 14.50 -18.31
N ILE A 344 -11.72 14.59 -19.58
CA ILE A 344 -11.58 15.80 -20.39
C ILE A 344 -12.94 16.51 -20.54
N LEU A 345 -12.96 17.64 -21.24
CA LEU A 345 -14.16 18.40 -21.57
C LEU A 345 -15.34 17.48 -21.98
N ASN A 346 -16.50 17.72 -21.35
CA ASN A 346 -17.76 16.96 -21.44
C ASN A 346 -17.89 15.70 -20.57
N GLY A 347 -16.94 15.47 -19.65
CA GLY A 347 -16.99 14.37 -18.68
C GLY A 347 -16.75 12.99 -19.29
N GLU A 348 -16.10 12.92 -20.45
CA GLU A 348 -15.68 11.64 -21.06
C GLU A 348 -14.53 11.05 -20.23
N ALA A 349 -14.75 9.87 -19.65
CA ALA A 349 -13.72 9.14 -18.92
C ALA A 349 -12.75 8.47 -19.90
N ARG A 350 -11.45 8.66 -19.65
CA ARG A 350 -10.34 8.06 -20.38
C ARG A 350 -9.38 7.39 -19.41
N PHE A 351 -8.64 6.42 -19.92
CA PHE A 351 -7.73 5.63 -19.10
C PHE A 351 -6.35 5.60 -19.72
N TYR A 352 -5.33 5.68 -18.88
CA TYR A 352 -3.96 5.34 -19.24
C TYR A 352 -3.51 4.14 -18.43
N TYR A 353 -3.10 3.09 -19.12
CA TYR A 353 -2.68 1.82 -18.52
C TYR A 353 -1.59 1.16 -19.38
N ASN A 354 -0.47 0.79 -18.75
CA ASN A 354 0.65 0.10 -19.41
C ASN A 354 1.10 0.72 -20.74
N GLY A 355 1.19 2.06 -20.80
CA GLY A 355 1.67 2.75 -22.01
C GLY A 355 0.61 3.03 -23.08
N GLN A 356 -0.65 2.64 -22.84
CA GLN A 356 -1.74 2.77 -23.81
C GLN A 356 -2.88 3.63 -23.27
N HIS A 357 -3.55 4.34 -24.19
CA HIS A 357 -4.77 5.11 -23.91
C HIS A 357 -6.01 4.30 -24.31
N PHE A 358 -7.06 4.38 -23.49
CA PHE A 358 -8.35 3.71 -23.71
C PHE A 358 -9.52 4.67 -23.52
#